data_AF-A0A2V6JGJ6-F1
#
_entry.id   AF-A0A2V6JGJ6-F1
#
_cell.length_a   1.000
_cell.length_b   1.000
_cell.length_c   1.000
_cell.angle_alpha   90.00
_cell.angle_beta   90.00
_cell.angle_gamma   90.00
#
_symmetry.space_group_name_H-M   'P 1'
#
loop_
_entity.id
_entity.type
_entity.pdbx_description
1 polymer ?
#
loop_
_entity_poly.entity_id
_entity_poly.type
_entity_poly.pdbx_seq_one_letter_code
_entity_poly.pdbx_strand_id
1 'polypeptide(L)' 'LRALQPCQNDSDMVRRVGIQYALEQCHDLLANDVAGIHFYTLNQSGATRMIFDSLGIPRHRNLQASSV' A
#
# COMPACT_ATOMS: atom_id res chain seq x y z
N LEU A 1 17.19 -3.57 3.76
CA LEU A 1 16.36 -2.85 4.74
C LEU A 1 16.68 -3.37 6.13
N ARG A 2 17.29 -2.56 7.02
CA ARG A 2 17.66 -3.02 8.39
C ARG A 2 16.45 -3.58 9.16
N ALA A 3 15.25 -3.05 8.91
CA ALA A 3 14.00 -3.49 9.51
C ALA A 3 13.58 -4.95 9.19
N LEU A 4 14.10 -5.55 8.11
CA LEU A 4 13.74 -6.92 7.72
C LEU A 4 14.73 -7.98 8.25
N GLN A 5 15.92 -7.57 8.71
CA GLN A 5 16.92 -8.51 9.25
C GLN A 5 16.39 -9.38 10.42
N PRO A 6 15.56 -8.87 11.34
CA PRO A 6 14.98 -9.68 12.42
C PRO A 6 13.89 -10.65 11.96
N CYS A 7 13.32 -10.46 10.77
CA CYS A 7 12.12 -11.17 10.30
C CYS A 7 12.41 -12.35 9.37
N GLN A 8 13.68 -12.68 9.12
CA GLN A 8 14.10 -13.55 8.00
C GLN A 8 13.41 -14.92 7.93
N ASN A 9 12.94 -15.47 9.05
CA ASN A 9 12.29 -16.79 9.11
C ASN A 9 10.77 -16.72 9.32
N ASP A 10 10.17 -15.53 9.34
CA ASP A 10 8.74 -15.32 9.58
C ASP A 10 8.16 -14.46 8.45
N SER A 11 7.53 -15.13 7.49
CA SER A 11 6.92 -14.50 6.32
C SER A 11 5.77 -13.55 6.69
N ASP A 12 5.04 -13.82 7.77
CA ASP A 12 3.98 -12.94 8.26
C ASP A 12 4.56 -11.67 8.87
N MET A 13 5.67 -11.77 9.60
CA MET A 13 6.38 -10.60 10.11
C MET A 13 7.01 -9.78 8.99
N VAL A 14 7.63 -10.42 8.00
CA VAL A 14 8.14 -9.73 6.80
C VAL A 14 7.02 -8.94 6.12
N ARG A 15 5.85 -9.57 5.95
CA ARG A 15 4.69 -8.92 5.33
C ARG A 15 4.19 -7.72 6.15
N ARG A 16 4.06 -7.87 7.48
CA ARG A 16 3.62 -6.78 8.37
C ARG A 16 4.59 -5.60 8.35
N VAL A 17 5.88 -5.87 8.51
CA VAL A 17 6.92 -4.83 8.49
C VAL A 17 6.98 -4.15 7.12
N GLY A 18 6.88 -4.92 6.03
CA GLY A 18 6.83 -4.36 4.68
C GLY A 18 5.63 -3.44 4.44
N ILE A 19 4.45 -3.80 4.94
CA ILE A 19 3.25 -2.95 4.85
C ILE A 19 3.44 -1.64 5.61
N GLN A 20 3.93 -1.69 6.85
CA GLN A 20 4.17 -0.48 7.65
C GLN A 20 5.20 0.43 6.98
N TYR A 21 6.31 -0.15 6.52
CA TYR A 21 7.36 0.60 5.84
C TYR A 21 6.84 1.28 4.56
N ALA A 22 6.09 0.56 3.73
CA ALA A 22 5.50 1.13 2.52
C ALA A 22 4.45 2.21 2.83
N LEU A 23 3.69 2.06 3.92
CA LEU A 23 2.71 3.06 4.36
C LEU A 23 3.39 4.38 4.76
N GLU A 24 4.48 4.31 5.52
CA GLU A 24 5.30 5.48 5.88
C GLU A 24 5.84 6.19 4.63
N GLN A 25 6.36 5.43 3.67
CA GLN A 25 6.83 5.98 2.38
C GLN A 25 5.70 6.66 1.60
N CYS A 26 4.51 6.06 1.57
CA CYS A 26 3.37 6.66 0.89
C CYS A 26 2.94 7.97 1.56
N HIS A 27 2.91 8.03 2.89
CA HIS A 27 2.60 9.26 3.61
C HIS A 27 3.61 10.37 3.31
N ASP A 28 4.90 10.07 3.33
CA ASP A 28 5.94 11.05 3.01
C ASP A 28 5.81 11.57 1.57
N LEU A 29 5.63 10.68 0.59
CA LEU A 29 5.43 11.08 -0.80
C LEU A 29 4.19 11.95 -0.99
N LEU A 30 3.06 11.57 -0.39
CA LEU A 30 1.82 12.35 -0.47
C LEU A 30 1.95 13.70 0.24
N ALA A 31 2.68 13.78 1.35
CA ALA A 31 2.98 15.03 2.04
C ALA A 31 3.85 15.98 1.20
N ASN A 32 4.62 15.42 0.26
CA ASN A 32 5.45 16.16 -0.71
C ASN A 32 4.74 16.38 -2.07
N ASP A 33 3.42 16.23 -2.14
CA ASP A 33 2.58 16.56 -3.29
C ASP A 33 3.00 15.90 -4.61
N VAL A 34 3.39 14.62 -4.56
CA VAL A 34 3.66 13.85 -5.78
C VAL A 34 2.38 13.67 -6.60
N ALA A 35 2.52 13.60 -7.93
CA ALA A 35 1.38 13.42 -8.83
C ALA A 35 0.63 12.08 -8.63
N GLY A 36 1.28 11.07 -8.06
CA GLY A 36 0.66 9.78 -7.75
C GLY A 36 1.68 8.71 -7.36
N ILE A 37 1.16 7.57 -6.91
CA ILE A 37 1.95 6.40 -6.48
C ILE A 37 1.50 5.19 -7.30
N HIS A 38 2.45 4.50 -7.93
CA HIS A 38 2.20 3.26 -8.66
C HIS A 38 2.76 2.06 -7.87
N PHE A 39 1.91 1.07 -7.58
CA PHE A 39 2.30 -0.13 -6.85
C PHE A 39 2.62 -1.28 -7.78
N TYR A 40 3.81 -1.86 -7.64
CA TYR A 40 4.12 -3.18 -8.19
C TYR A 40 3.54 -4.26 -7.27
N THR A 41 2.41 -4.85 -7.69
CA THR A 41 1.68 -5.83 -6.87
C THR A 41 2.23 -7.24 -6.98
N LEU A 42 3.05 -7.55 -8.00
CA LEU A 42 3.56 -8.89 -8.26
C LEU A 42 2.44 -9.96 -8.31
N ASN A 43 1.32 -9.63 -8.96
CA ASN A 43 0.09 -10.44 -9.03
C ASN A 43 -0.54 -10.75 -7.65
N GLN A 44 -0.15 -10.02 -6.60
CA GLN A 44 -0.62 -10.20 -5.22
C GLN A 44 -1.07 -8.86 -4.63
N SER A 45 -2.38 -8.58 -4.69
CA SER A 45 -2.92 -7.28 -4.29
C SER A 45 -3.13 -7.11 -2.78
N GLY A 46 -3.03 -8.17 -1.97
CA GLY A 46 -3.41 -8.13 -0.56
C GLY A 46 -2.66 -7.08 0.26
N ALA A 47 -1.33 -7.01 0.10
CA ALA A 47 -0.51 -6.01 0.78
C ALA A 47 -0.82 -4.59 0.29
N THR A 48 -0.90 -4.39 -1.03
CA THR A 48 -1.23 -3.10 -1.65
C THR A 48 -2.61 -2.59 -1.22
N ARG A 49 -3.60 -3.48 -1.08
CA ARG A 49 -4.94 -3.11 -0.64
C ARG A 49 -4.94 -2.63 0.81
N MET A 50 -4.22 -3.31 1.70
CA MET A 50 -4.05 -2.88 3.09
C MET A 50 -3.37 -1.51 3.19
N ILE A 51 -2.35 -1.26 2.37
CA ILE A 51 -1.68 0.05 2.33
C ILE A 51 -2.67 1.13 1.87
N PHE A 52 -3.34 0.91 0.74
CA PHE A 52 -4.30 1.88 0.19
C PHE A 52 -5.44 2.19 1.16
N ASP A 53 -6.03 1.17 1.79
CA ASP A 53 -7.13 1.36 2.74
C ASP A 53 -6.65 2.10 4.02
N SER A 54 -5.39 1.89 4.44
CA SER A 54 -4.78 2.60 5.58
C SER A 54 -4.51 4.08 5.28
N LEU A 55 -4.30 4.45 4.02
CA LEU A 55 -4.07 5.85 3.62
C LEU A 55 -5.35 6.71 3.71
N GLY A 56 -6.53 6.11 3.88
CA GLY A 56 -7.79 6.84 4.03
C GLY A 56 -8.24 7.59 2.77
N ILE A 57 -7.66 7.27 1.60
CA ILE A 57 -7.97 7.94 0.33
C ILE A 57 -9.38 7.51 -0.14
N PRO A 58 -10.29 8.47 -0.42
CA PRO A 58 -11.61 8.14 -0.93
C PRO A 58 -11.54 7.35 -2.22
N ARG A 59 -12.23 6.22 -2.27
CA ARG A 59 -12.39 5.48 -3.52
C ARG A 59 -13.28 6.27 -4.46
N HIS A 60 -12.74 6.74 -5.58
CA HIS A 60 -13.56 7.32 -6.63
C HIS A 60 -14.42 6.22 -7.25
N ARG A 61 -15.68 6.15 -6.85
CA ARG A 61 -16.66 5.25 -7.46
C ARG A 61 -17.15 5.94 -8.73
N ASN A 62 -16.75 5.45 -9.90
CA ASN A 62 -17.34 5.92 -11.15
C ASN A 62 -18.84 5.58 -11.15
N LEU A 63 -19.70 6.59 -11.07
CA LEU A 63 -21.16 6.48 -11.04
C LEU A 63 -21.80 6.18 -12.42
N GLN A 64 -21.02 5.71 -13.40
CA GLN A 64 -21.51 5.45 -14.77
C GLN A 64 -21.66 3.96 -15.12
N ALA A 65 -22.09 3.14 -14.17
CA ALA A 65 -22.40 1.72 -14.41
C ALA A 65 -23.76 1.32 -13.83
N SER A 66 -24.76 2.20 -13.96
CA SER A 66 -26.16 1.90 -13.65
C SER A 66 -27.04 2.57 -14.70
N SER A 67 -26.98 2.04 -15.92
CA SER A 67 -27.96 2.30 -16.97
C SER A 67 -27.92 1.12 -17.94
N VAL A 68 -28.37 -0.05 -17.46
CA VAL A 68 -29.10 -1.06 -18.24
C VAL A 68 -30.00 -1.81 -17.29
#